data_AF-A0A165XV58-F1
#
_entry.id   AF-A0A165XV58-F1
#
_cell.length_a   1.000
_cell.length_b   1.000
_cell.length_c   1.000
_cell.angle_alpha   90.00
_cell.angle_beta   90.00
_cell.angle_gamma   90.00
#
_symmetry.space_group_name_H-M   'P 1'
#
loop_
_entity.id
_entity.type
_entity.pdbx_description
1 polymer ?
#
loop_
_entity_poly.entity_id
_entity_poly.type
_entity_poly.pdbx_seq_one_letter_code
_entity_poly.pdbx_strand_id
1 'polypeptide(L)'
;MIINPDDGPLATSDLGANYAACVPGLKTAGPDSVVLGYVRTNYGNQPEGKVHDDVDTYATWPTSYRPTGIFFDEVTYDAGHVSNYTGYATYARSKGFNFIVFNPGEADADPGYFSSSAADLVVTYEGPYSSSFSTSDLTISPSTPAAKQAVLMYNGPSTSPTALIDRLGSGGVGAVYITDDVLNDDPESNPWDTVPSFWAQEIADVAAA
;
A
#
# COMPACT_ATOMS: atom_id res chain seq x y z
N MET A 1 -1.50 3.53 -6.48
CA MET A 1 -1.80 2.23 -7.10
C MET A 1 -0.64 1.28 -6.84
N ILE A 2 -0.90 0.06 -6.42
CA ILE A 2 0.10 -0.98 -6.19
C ILE A 2 -0.01 -2.00 -7.33
N ILE A 3 1.10 -2.28 -8.01
CA ILE A 3 1.15 -3.32 -9.04
C ILE A 3 1.84 -4.56 -8.47
N ASN A 4 1.22 -5.71 -8.70
CA ASN A 4 1.71 -7.00 -8.25
C ASN A 4 1.60 -8.03 -9.39
N PRO A 5 2.66 -8.23 -10.20
CA PRO A 5 2.69 -9.27 -11.23
C PRO A 5 2.53 -10.70 -10.73
N ASP A 6 3.21 -11.08 -9.64
CA ASP A 6 3.27 -12.47 -9.15
C ASP A 6 3.80 -12.52 -7.70
N ASP A 7 3.07 -11.92 -6.75
CA ASP A 7 3.53 -11.67 -5.37
C ASP A 7 4.94 -11.04 -5.29
N GLY A 8 5.19 -10.16 -6.25
CA GLY A 8 6.49 -9.67 -6.62
C GLY A 8 6.56 -9.33 -8.11
N PRO A 9 7.70 -8.82 -8.58
CA PRO A 9 7.91 -8.51 -9.98
C PRO A 9 8.14 -9.75 -10.83
N LEU A 10 7.86 -9.63 -12.13
CA LEU A 10 8.36 -10.53 -13.16
C LEU A 10 9.46 -9.84 -13.97
N ALA A 11 10.35 -10.64 -14.57
CA ALA A 11 11.23 -10.12 -15.61
C ALA A 11 10.39 -9.60 -16.79
N THR A 12 10.88 -8.58 -17.48
CA THR A 12 10.10 -7.93 -18.55
C THR A 12 9.76 -8.86 -19.73
N SER A 13 10.51 -9.95 -19.91
CA SER A 13 10.23 -11.02 -20.87
C SER A 13 8.97 -11.82 -20.54
N ASP A 14 8.64 -11.91 -19.26
CA ASP A 14 7.55 -12.75 -18.71
C ASP A 14 6.35 -11.90 -18.29
N LEU A 15 6.50 -10.57 -18.35
CA LEU A 15 5.46 -9.62 -17.98
C LEU A 15 4.35 -9.55 -19.04
N GLY A 16 3.10 -9.63 -18.59
CA GLY A 16 1.95 -9.43 -19.46
C GLY A 16 1.96 -8.05 -20.14
N ALA A 17 1.55 -7.99 -21.41
CA ALA A 17 1.58 -6.77 -22.22
C ALA A 17 0.78 -5.59 -21.60
N ASN A 18 -0.20 -5.88 -20.73
CA ASN A 18 -1.01 -4.88 -20.05
C ASN A 18 -0.21 -3.99 -19.10
N TYR A 19 0.87 -4.48 -18.48
CA TYR A 19 1.70 -3.62 -17.63
C TYR A 19 2.36 -2.50 -18.44
N ALA A 20 2.95 -2.86 -19.58
CA ALA A 20 3.58 -1.89 -20.48
C ALA A 20 2.55 -0.91 -21.08
N ALA A 21 1.31 -1.35 -21.30
CA ALA A 21 0.24 -0.53 -21.87
C ALA A 21 -0.42 0.42 -20.84
N CYS A 22 -0.67 -0.05 -19.62
CA CYS A 22 -1.52 0.65 -18.65
C CYS A 22 -0.72 1.47 -17.62
N VAL A 23 0.42 0.97 -17.15
CA VAL A 23 1.22 1.68 -16.12
C VAL A 23 1.62 3.10 -16.53
N PRO A 24 1.99 3.40 -17.79
CA PRO A 24 2.26 4.78 -18.19
C PRO A 24 1.07 5.71 -17.94
N GLY A 25 -0.16 5.25 -18.23
CA GLY A 25 -1.38 6.01 -17.98
C GLY A 25 -1.63 6.24 -16.49
N LEU A 26 -1.39 5.23 -15.66
CA LEU A 26 -1.50 5.35 -14.19
C LEU A 26 -0.50 6.37 -13.62
N LYS A 27 0.73 6.39 -14.14
CA LYS A 27 1.77 7.35 -13.72
C LYS A 27 1.44 8.79 -14.08
N THR A 28 0.57 9.00 -15.08
CA THR A 28 0.18 10.34 -15.55
C THR A 28 -1.28 10.67 -15.25
N ALA A 29 -1.98 9.87 -14.43
CA ALA A 29 -3.39 10.06 -14.13
C ALA A 29 -3.66 11.34 -13.32
N GLY A 30 -2.66 11.81 -12.56
CA GLY A 30 -2.68 13.06 -11.81
C GLY A 30 -1.27 13.49 -11.38
N PRO A 31 -1.09 14.74 -10.93
CA PRO A 31 0.22 15.28 -10.55
C PRO A 31 0.87 14.52 -9.39
N ASP A 32 0.05 13.96 -8.49
CA ASP A 32 0.49 13.22 -7.30
C ASP A 32 0.36 11.69 -7.49
N SER A 33 0.15 11.21 -8.72
CA SER A 33 0.01 9.78 -8.98
C SER A 33 1.32 9.03 -8.76
N VAL A 34 1.26 8.04 -7.87
CA VAL A 34 2.37 7.13 -7.57
C VAL A 34 1.95 5.70 -7.89
N VAL A 35 2.82 4.99 -8.62
CA VAL A 35 2.70 3.55 -8.87
C VAL A 35 3.76 2.84 -8.05
N LEU A 36 3.34 1.92 -7.19
CA LEU A 36 4.18 1.17 -6.28
C LEU A 36 4.35 -0.26 -6.79
N GLY A 37 5.58 -0.78 -6.78
CA GLY A 37 5.82 -2.22 -6.98
C GLY A 37 5.61 -2.97 -5.66
N TYR A 38 4.84 -4.04 -5.69
CA TYR A 38 4.66 -4.95 -4.55
C TYR A 38 5.92 -5.78 -4.32
N VAL A 39 6.39 -5.86 -3.06
CA VAL A 39 7.49 -6.71 -2.61
C VAL A 39 7.10 -7.43 -1.33
N ARG A 40 7.09 -8.76 -1.37
CA ARG A 40 6.74 -9.62 -0.23
C ARG A 40 7.88 -9.71 0.79
N THR A 41 7.58 -9.55 2.08
CA THR A 41 8.59 -9.65 3.15
C THR A 41 8.36 -10.78 4.16
N ASN A 42 7.23 -11.49 4.07
CA ASN A 42 6.92 -12.70 4.84
C ASN A 42 7.15 -12.53 6.35
N TYR A 43 6.69 -11.39 6.89
CA TYR A 43 6.78 -11.07 8.31
C TYR A 43 8.21 -11.19 8.85
N GLY A 44 9.17 -10.64 8.07
CA GLY A 44 10.59 -10.66 8.39
C GLY A 44 11.31 -11.98 8.09
N ASN A 45 10.60 -13.01 7.63
CA ASN A 45 11.18 -14.32 7.31
C ASN A 45 11.67 -14.44 5.87
N GLN A 46 11.39 -13.46 5.01
CA GLN A 46 11.92 -13.44 3.65
C GLN A 46 13.44 -13.18 3.69
N PRO A 47 14.27 -14.00 3.00
CA PRO A 47 15.69 -13.72 2.90
C PRO A 47 15.94 -12.32 2.31
N GLU A 48 16.79 -11.51 2.96
CA GLU A 48 17.12 -10.15 2.53
C GLU A 48 17.52 -10.09 1.05
N GLY A 49 18.33 -11.05 0.59
CA GLY A 49 18.72 -11.14 -0.83
C GLY A 49 17.53 -11.22 -1.77
N LYS A 50 16.47 -11.95 -1.41
CA LYS A 50 15.27 -12.06 -2.25
C LYS A 50 14.45 -10.77 -2.25
N VAL A 51 14.36 -10.07 -1.11
CA VAL A 51 13.73 -8.73 -1.05
C VAL A 51 14.48 -7.75 -1.98
N HIS A 52 15.82 -7.79 -1.96
CA HIS A 52 16.64 -6.97 -2.86
C HIS A 52 16.49 -7.38 -4.33
N ASP A 53 16.43 -8.67 -4.64
CA ASP A 53 16.23 -9.18 -6.00
C ASP A 53 14.90 -8.70 -6.60
N ASP A 54 13.83 -8.63 -5.81
CA ASP A 54 12.53 -8.11 -6.26
C ASP A 54 12.64 -6.60 -6.56
N VAL A 55 13.22 -5.82 -5.65
CA VAL A 55 13.48 -4.39 -5.89
C VAL A 55 14.33 -4.18 -7.15
N ASP A 56 15.37 -4.99 -7.34
CA ASP A 56 16.25 -4.93 -8.50
C ASP A 56 15.53 -5.32 -9.79
N THR A 57 14.65 -6.30 -9.74
CA THR A 57 13.85 -6.72 -10.90
C THR A 57 12.96 -5.58 -11.38
N TYR A 58 12.25 -4.88 -10.48
CA TYR A 58 11.55 -3.65 -10.86
C TYR A 58 12.51 -2.61 -11.43
N ALA A 59 13.72 -2.47 -10.87
CA ALA A 59 14.71 -1.50 -11.34
C ALA A 59 15.26 -1.83 -12.74
N THR A 60 15.02 -3.03 -13.27
CA THR A 60 15.33 -3.38 -14.67
C THR A 60 14.21 -3.00 -15.66
N TRP A 61 12.98 -2.77 -15.20
CA TRP A 61 11.86 -2.44 -16.09
C TRP A 61 12.10 -1.13 -16.85
N PRO A 62 11.69 -1.00 -18.12
CA PRO A 62 11.70 0.29 -18.82
C PRO A 62 11.01 1.39 -18.02
N THR A 63 11.64 2.57 -17.98
CA THR A 63 11.21 3.71 -17.16
C THR A 63 9.78 4.17 -17.44
N SER A 64 9.27 3.94 -18.64
CA SER A 64 7.89 4.25 -19.03
C SER A 64 6.85 3.50 -18.18
N TYR A 65 7.11 2.24 -17.82
CA TYR A 65 6.20 1.41 -17.02
C TYR A 65 6.82 0.85 -15.73
N ARG A 66 8.01 1.32 -15.36
CA ARG A 66 8.60 1.07 -14.04
C ARG A 66 7.80 1.77 -12.94
N PRO A 67 7.51 1.11 -11.79
CA PRO A 67 6.96 1.79 -10.62
C PRO A 67 7.90 2.88 -10.11
N THR A 68 7.35 3.87 -9.41
CA THR A 68 8.09 5.01 -8.85
C THR A 68 8.33 4.89 -7.35
N GLY A 69 7.74 3.88 -6.72
CA GLY A 69 7.91 3.53 -5.31
C GLY A 69 7.77 2.03 -5.07
N ILE A 70 7.90 1.61 -3.81
CA ILE A 70 7.75 0.22 -3.38
C ILE A 70 6.73 0.13 -2.25
N PHE A 71 5.87 -0.87 -2.35
CA PHE A 71 4.98 -1.31 -1.29
C PHE A 71 5.56 -2.61 -0.73
N PHE A 72 6.12 -2.56 0.47
CA PHE A 72 6.55 -3.77 1.17
C PHE A 72 5.36 -4.32 1.95
N ASP A 73 5.02 -5.57 1.66
CA ASP A 73 3.88 -6.24 2.25
C ASP A 73 4.30 -7.34 3.25
N GLU A 74 3.34 -7.77 4.07
CA GLU A 74 3.55 -8.69 5.18
C GLU A 74 4.65 -8.17 6.12
N VAL A 75 4.63 -6.87 6.41
CA VAL A 75 5.60 -6.23 7.30
C VAL A 75 5.28 -6.63 8.75
N THR A 76 6.29 -6.82 9.59
CA THR A 76 6.00 -7.05 11.01
C THR A 76 5.65 -5.73 11.69
N TYR A 77 4.76 -5.78 12.69
CA TYR A 77 4.39 -4.59 13.47
C TYR A 77 5.42 -4.27 14.58
N ASP A 78 6.34 -5.19 14.89
CA ASP A 78 7.22 -5.11 16.06
C ASP A 78 8.48 -4.26 15.87
N ALA A 79 9.02 -3.77 16.99
CA ALA A 79 10.24 -2.96 17.04
C ALA A 79 11.51 -3.68 16.56
N GLY A 80 11.56 -5.01 16.64
CA GLY A 80 12.75 -5.83 16.37
C GLY A 80 13.17 -5.80 14.91
N HIS A 81 12.25 -5.51 13.99
CA HIS A 81 12.51 -5.50 12.56
C HIS A 81 12.58 -4.10 11.93
N VAL A 82 12.35 -3.03 12.71
CA VAL A 82 12.40 -1.63 12.22
C VAL A 82 13.70 -1.34 11.48
N SER A 83 14.84 -1.80 12.00
CA SER A 83 16.13 -1.59 11.34
C SER A 83 16.24 -2.31 9.99
N ASN A 84 15.66 -3.52 9.88
CA ASN A 84 15.70 -4.31 8.66
C ASN A 84 14.85 -3.64 7.56
N TYR A 85 13.61 -3.28 7.88
CA TYR A 85 12.72 -2.60 6.93
C TYR A 85 13.23 -1.20 6.55
N THR A 86 13.82 -0.46 7.48
CA THR A 86 14.49 0.81 7.15
C THR A 86 15.66 0.59 6.17
N GLY A 87 16.39 -0.53 6.31
CA GLY A 87 17.39 -0.98 5.35
C GLY A 87 16.80 -1.23 3.97
N TYR A 88 15.68 -1.97 3.87
CA TYR A 88 14.99 -2.22 2.61
C TYR A 88 14.49 -0.95 1.94
N ALA A 89 13.91 -0.02 2.70
CA ALA A 89 13.50 1.29 2.21
C ALA A 89 14.68 2.10 1.67
N THR A 90 15.80 2.10 2.39
CA THR A 90 17.04 2.75 1.95
C THR A 90 17.56 2.13 0.66
N TYR A 91 17.53 0.79 0.55
CA TYR A 91 17.92 0.08 -0.66
C TYR A 91 17.02 0.45 -1.84
N ALA A 92 15.70 0.41 -1.68
CA ALA A 92 14.74 0.81 -2.71
C ALA A 92 14.96 2.26 -3.18
N ARG A 93 15.16 3.19 -2.24
CA ARG A 93 15.48 4.59 -2.57
C ARG A 93 16.78 4.72 -3.35
N SER A 94 17.80 3.90 -3.04
CA SER A 94 19.06 3.88 -3.80
C SER A 94 18.89 3.43 -5.27
N LYS A 95 17.81 2.69 -5.57
CA LYS A 95 17.43 2.25 -6.93
C LYS A 95 16.48 3.22 -7.63
N GLY A 96 16.13 4.33 -6.99
CA GLY A 96 15.27 5.38 -7.53
C GLY A 96 13.78 5.25 -7.18
N PHE A 97 13.42 4.34 -6.27
CA PHE A 97 12.06 4.22 -5.76
C PHE A 97 11.88 5.10 -4.52
N ASN A 98 11.23 6.26 -4.69
CA ASN A 98 11.26 7.31 -3.67
C ASN A 98 10.11 7.24 -2.66
N PHE A 99 8.96 6.70 -3.07
CA PHE A 99 7.78 6.57 -2.22
C PHE A 99 7.70 5.15 -1.66
N ILE A 100 7.80 5.02 -0.34
CA ILE A 100 7.83 3.73 0.34
C ILE A 100 6.58 3.57 1.20
N VAL A 101 5.92 2.43 1.06
CA VAL A 101 4.81 2.04 1.93
C VAL A 101 5.15 0.74 2.62
N PHE A 102 4.88 0.67 3.91
CA PHE A 102 4.93 -0.57 4.68
C PHE A 102 3.52 -1.01 5.05
N ASN A 103 3.24 -2.30 4.88
CA ASN A 103 1.97 -2.88 5.27
C ASN A 103 2.11 -3.93 6.36
N PRO A 104 2.04 -3.52 7.64
CA PRO A 104 1.82 -4.44 8.74
C PRO A 104 0.34 -4.79 8.93
N GLY A 105 -0.60 -3.96 8.44
CA GLY A 105 -2.04 -4.17 8.59
C GLY A 105 -2.59 -3.91 10.01
N GLU A 106 -1.72 -3.51 10.94
CA GLU A 106 -2.00 -3.48 12.39
C GLU A 106 -1.85 -2.08 13.00
N ALA A 107 -2.77 -1.73 13.89
CA ALA A 107 -2.86 -0.39 14.47
C ALA A 107 -1.74 -0.05 15.48
N ASP A 108 -1.03 -1.06 15.98
CA ASP A 108 0.04 -0.95 16.96
C ASP A 108 1.45 -1.07 16.35
N ALA A 109 1.58 -0.87 15.03
CA ALA A 109 2.86 -0.80 14.34
C ALA A 109 3.85 0.15 15.05
N ASP A 110 5.08 -0.35 15.26
CA ASP A 110 6.10 0.37 16.02
C ASP A 110 6.36 1.78 15.45
N PRO A 111 6.49 2.82 16.30
CA PRO A 111 6.76 4.18 15.86
C PRO A 111 7.98 4.35 14.95
N GLY A 112 8.96 3.45 15.01
CA GLY A 112 10.13 3.45 14.12
C GLY A 112 9.77 3.38 12.64
N TYR A 113 8.68 2.71 12.27
CA TYR A 113 8.18 2.62 10.90
C TYR A 113 7.70 3.97 10.33
N PHE A 114 7.35 4.91 11.20
CA PHE A 114 6.86 6.24 10.83
C PHE A 114 7.97 7.28 10.69
N SER A 115 9.24 6.91 10.91
CA SER A 115 10.36 7.81 10.63
C SER A 115 10.45 8.16 9.14
N SER A 116 10.97 9.33 8.79
CA SER A 116 11.13 9.73 7.38
C SER A 116 12.15 8.88 6.61
N SER A 117 13.07 8.22 7.32
CA SER A 117 14.00 7.24 6.75
C SER A 117 13.36 5.87 6.50
N ALA A 118 12.27 5.55 7.19
CA ALA A 118 11.56 4.29 7.06
C ALA A 118 10.56 4.37 5.88
N ALA A 119 9.31 4.73 6.14
CA ALA A 119 8.26 4.78 5.11
C ALA A 119 7.65 6.17 4.94
N ASP A 120 6.97 6.39 3.82
CA ASP A 120 6.14 7.56 3.55
C ASP A 120 4.72 7.34 4.08
N LEU A 121 4.18 6.13 3.91
CA LEU A 121 2.93 5.66 4.54
C LEU A 121 3.13 4.30 5.23
N VAL A 122 2.36 4.05 6.27
CA VAL A 122 2.25 2.77 6.97
C VAL A 122 0.78 2.39 6.98
N VAL A 123 0.44 1.21 6.46
CA VAL A 123 -0.92 0.67 6.55
C VAL A 123 -1.13 0.18 7.98
N THR A 124 -1.96 0.90 8.73
CA THR A 124 -2.24 0.61 10.15
C THR A 124 -3.60 -0.04 10.36
N TYR A 125 -4.30 -0.31 9.27
CA TYR A 125 -5.49 -1.15 9.27
C TYR A 125 -5.63 -1.79 7.90
N GLU A 126 -5.67 -3.12 7.88
CA GLU A 126 -6.12 -3.91 6.74
C GLU A 126 -7.12 -4.96 7.22
N GLY A 127 -8.39 -4.81 6.89
CA GLY A 127 -9.41 -5.69 7.45
C GLY A 127 -10.81 -5.51 6.86
N PRO A 128 -11.81 -6.24 7.40
CA PRO A 128 -13.17 -6.12 6.93
C PRO A 128 -13.75 -4.75 7.30
N TYR A 129 -14.51 -4.17 6.38
CA TYR A 129 -15.18 -2.89 6.57
C TYR A 129 -16.05 -2.90 7.84
N SER A 130 -15.95 -1.81 8.59
CA SER A 130 -16.86 -1.51 9.69
C SER A 130 -17.29 -0.05 9.64
N SER A 131 -18.60 0.18 9.59
CA SER A 131 -19.15 1.54 9.64
C SER A 131 -18.86 2.27 10.96
N SER A 132 -18.48 1.55 12.01
CA SER A 132 -18.09 2.14 13.29
C SER A 132 -16.62 2.53 13.35
N PHE A 133 -15.79 2.09 12.40
CA PHE A 133 -14.37 2.42 12.38
C PHE A 133 -14.16 3.94 12.37
N SER A 134 -13.07 4.39 12.98
CA SER A 134 -12.71 5.78 13.10
C SER A 134 -11.24 5.92 13.48
N THR A 135 -10.76 7.15 13.58
CA THR A 135 -9.38 7.42 14.01
C THR A 135 -9.09 6.98 15.45
N SER A 136 -10.10 6.72 16.30
CA SER A 136 -9.86 6.14 17.63
C SER A 136 -9.45 4.67 17.60
N ASP A 137 -9.66 3.98 16.48
CA ASP A 137 -9.22 2.61 16.25
C ASP A 137 -7.75 2.54 15.78
N LEU A 138 -7.14 3.70 15.54
CA LEU A 138 -5.74 3.86 15.16
C LEU A 138 -4.90 4.38 16.33
N THR A 139 -3.63 3.98 16.41
CA THR A 139 -2.68 4.60 17.33
C THR A 139 -2.16 5.90 16.75
N ILE A 140 -2.78 7.04 17.08
CA ILE A 140 -2.35 8.37 16.61
C ILE A 140 -1.60 9.12 17.70
N SER A 141 -0.37 9.50 17.38
CA SER A 141 0.51 10.28 18.25
C SER A 141 1.51 11.09 17.42
N PRO A 142 2.31 11.99 18.01
CA PRO A 142 3.40 12.65 17.28
C PRO A 142 4.41 11.67 16.64
N SER A 143 4.57 10.47 17.20
CA SER A 143 5.47 9.42 16.68
C SER A 143 4.78 8.43 15.74
N THR A 144 3.45 8.46 15.64
CA THR A 144 2.62 7.69 14.70
C THR A 144 1.57 8.61 14.05
N PRO A 145 2.02 9.62 13.28
CA PRO A 145 1.14 10.69 12.82
C PRO A 145 0.07 10.16 11.85
N ALA A 146 -1.18 10.62 12.00
CA ALA A 146 -2.30 10.21 11.13
C ALA A 146 -1.99 10.41 9.63
N ALA A 147 -1.29 11.49 9.28
CA ALA A 147 -0.94 11.79 7.90
C ALA A 147 0.00 10.76 7.24
N LYS A 148 0.60 9.86 8.02
CA LYS A 148 1.42 8.74 7.55
C LYS A 148 0.71 7.40 7.66
N GLN A 149 -0.55 7.38 8.06
CA GLN A 149 -1.35 6.17 8.20
C GLN A 149 -2.20 5.94 6.95
N ALA A 150 -2.32 4.68 6.57
CA ALA A 150 -3.20 4.21 5.51
C ALA A 150 -4.17 3.16 6.05
N VAL A 151 -5.40 3.19 5.56
CA VAL A 151 -6.50 2.30 5.97
C VAL A 151 -7.04 1.59 4.74
N LEU A 152 -6.98 0.26 4.74
CA LEU A 152 -7.47 -0.60 3.66
C LEU A 152 -8.64 -1.44 4.18
N MET A 153 -9.78 -1.43 3.48
CA MET A 153 -10.95 -2.21 3.90
C MET A 153 -11.55 -3.01 2.75
N TYR A 154 -11.85 -4.28 3.01
CA TYR A 154 -12.61 -5.17 2.12
C TYR A 154 -13.98 -5.51 2.73
N ASN A 155 -14.83 -6.30 2.04
CA ASN A 155 -16.19 -6.60 2.49
C ASN A 155 -17.03 -5.33 2.75
N GLY A 156 -16.79 -4.29 1.95
CA GLY A 156 -17.43 -2.99 2.04
C GLY A 156 -18.90 -2.98 1.58
N PRO A 157 -19.60 -1.86 1.81
CA PRO A 157 -20.96 -1.66 1.32
C PRO A 157 -20.99 -1.48 -0.20
N SER A 158 -22.13 -1.71 -0.85
CA SER A 158 -22.30 -1.52 -2.31
C SER A 158 -22.35 -0.05 -2.77
N THR A 159 -22.08 0.90 -1.87
CA THR A 159 -22.02 2.34 -2.14
C THR A 159 -20.91 2.96 -1.31
N SER A 160 -20.20 3.96 -1.85
CA SER A 160 -19.12 4.64 -1.12
C SER A 160 -19.54 5.06 0.29
N PRO A 161 -18.81 4.66 1.34
CA PRO A 161 -19.14 5.00 2.72
C PRO A 161 -18.62 6.41 3.07
N THR A 162 -19.18 7.45 2.43
CA THR A 162 -18.74 8.85 2.54
C THR A 162 -18.52 9.32 3.98
N ALA A 163 -19.45 8.99 4.88
CA ALA A 163 -19.35 9.42 6.29
C ALA A 163 -18.13 8.84 7.04
N LEU A 164 -17.62 7.67 6.62
CA LEU A 164 -16.38 7.10 7.16
C LEU A 164 -15.17 7.79 6.54
N ILE A 165 -15.18 7.99 5.21
CA ILE A 165 -14.12 8.67 4.47
C ILE A 165 -13.92 10.10 5.03
N ASP A 166 -15.01 10.86 5.19
CA ASP A 166 -15.01 12.20 5.79
C ASP A 166 -14.41 12.20 7.20
N ARG A 167 -14.71 11.18 8.01
CA ARG A 167 -14.21 11.06 9.39
C ARG A 167 -12.71 10.79 9.41
N LEU A 168 -12.22 9.92 8.52
CA LEU A 168 -10.79 9.62 8.40
C LEU A 168 -10.01 10.84 7.85
N GLY A 169 -10.54 11.50 6.83
CA GLY A 169 -9.96 12.72 6.26
C GLY A 169 -9.93 13.89 7.26
N SER A 170 -11.04 14.13 7.97
CA SER A 170 -11.10 15.13 9.06
C SER A 170 -10.13 14.82 10.21
N GLY A 171 -9.83 13.54 10.41
CA GLY A 171 -8.83 13.07 11.37
C GLY A 171 -7.38 13.13 10.87
N GLY A 172 -7.18 13.52 9.61
CA GLY A 172 -5.88 13.68 8.97
C GLY A 172 -5.22 12.37 8.54
N VAL A 173 -5.99 11.28 8.33
CA VAL A 173 -5.45 10.01 7.82
C VAL A 173 -4.92 10.20 6.40
N GLY A 174 -3.72 9.69 6.13
CA GLY A 174 -2.98 9.97 4.88
C GLY A 174 -3.53 9.26 3.64
N ALA A 175 -4.11 8.07 3.79
CA ALA A 175 -4.73 7.34 2.69
C ALA A 175 -5.85 6.41 3.17
N VAL A 176 -6.84 6.20 2.31
CA VAL A 176 -7.92 5.23 2.51
C VAL A 176 -8.25 4.54 1.19
N TYR A 177 -8.58 3.24 1.26
CA TYR A 177 -9.17 2.48 0.17
C TYR A 177 -10.19 1.48 0.73
N ILE A 178 -11.39 1.44 0.16
CA ILE A 178 -12.50 0.61 0.60
C ILE A 178 -13.11 -0.06 -0.63
N THR A 179 -13.21 -1.38 -0.61
CA THR A 179 -13.81 -2.17 -1.70
C THR A 179 -15.03 -2.95 -1.21
N ASP A 180 -16.06 -3.08 -2.06
CA ASP A 180 -17.16 -4.03 -1.87
C ASP A 180 -16.81 -5.47 -2.25
N ASP A 181 -15.58 -5.71 -2.71
CA ASP A 181 -15.09 -7.04 -3.00
C ASP A 181 -14.96 -7.89 -1.73
N VAL A 182 -15.11 -9.19 -1.89
CA VAL A 182 -15.33 -10.13 -0.80
C VAL A 182 -14.05 -10.94 -0.51
N LEU A 183 -13.63 -10.90 0.75
CA LEU A 183 -12.75 -11.92 1.33
C LEU A 183 -13.58 -12.87 2.19
N ASN A 184 -13.55 -14.16 1.86
CA ASN A 184 -14.22 -15.25 2.58
C ASN A 184 -13.30 -16.48 2.72
N ASP A 185 -13.83 -17.61 3.18
CA ASP A 185 -13.04 -18.82 3.45
C ASP A 185 -12.59 -19.58 2.17
N ASP A 186 -12.94 -19.11 0.98
CA ASP A 186 -12.45 -19.65 -0.31
C ASP A 186 -10.96 -19.30 -0.48
N PRO A 187 -10.07 -20.28 -0.72
CA PRO A 187 -8.65 -20.03 -0.93
C PRO A 187 -8.32 -19.20 -2.18
N GLU A 188 -9.25 -19.05 -3.12
CA GLU A 188 -9.10 -18.17 -4.29
C GLU A 188 -9.66 -16.76 -4.03
N SER A 189 -10.30 -16.51 -2.88
CA SER A 189 -10.86 -15.21 -2.52
C SER A 189 -9.75 -14.17 -2.36
N ASN A 190 -9.82 -13.09 -3.12
CA ASN A 190 -8.89 -11.97 -3.05
C ASN A 190 -9.65 -10.65 -3.23
N PRO A 191 -9.81 -9.82 -2.20
CA PRO A 191 -10.57 -8.58 -2.32
C PRO A 191 -9.83 -7.47 -3.08
N TRP A 192 -8.58 -7.71 -3.49
CA TRP A 192 -7.70 -6.71 -4.09
C TRP A 192 -7.57 -6.86 -5.63
N ASP A 193 -8.35 -7.75 -6.25
CA ASP A 193 -8.25 -8.07 -7.68
C ASP A 193 -9.33 -7.41 -8.56
N THR A 194 -10.31 -6.73 -7.96
CA THR A 194 -11.32 -5.94 -8.67
C THR A 194 -11.35 -4.47 -8.25
N VAL A 195 -11.88 -3.62 -9.14
CA VAL A 195 -12.14 -2.20 -8.85
C VAL A 195 -13.50 -2.09 -8.17
N PRO A 196 -13.64 -1.31 -7.07
CA PRO A 196 -14.90 -1.21 -6.34
C PRO A 196 -16.03 -0.72 -7.24
N SER A 197 -17.25 -1.23 -7.04
CA SER A 197 -18.40 -0.84 -7.88
C SER A 197 -18.74 0.65 -7.79
N PHE A 198 -18.31 1.30 -6.71
CA PHE A 198 -18.48 2.72 -6.41
C PHE A 198 -17.19 3.55 -6.57
N TRP A 199 -16.16 3.05 -7.26
CA TRP A 199 -14.84 3.69 -7.40
C TRP A 199 -14.87 5.19 -7.71
N ALA A 200 -15.71 5.62 -8.66
CA ALA A 200 -15.82 7.03 -9.02
C ALA A 200 -16.34 7.90 -7.87
N GLN A 201 -17.25 7.36 -7.04
CA GLN A 201 -17.77 8.06 -5.87
C GLN A 201 -16.74 8.06 -4.73
N GLU A 202 -16.03 6.96 -4.51
CA GLU A 202 -14.96 6.91 -3.50
C GLU A 202 -13.87 7.95 -3.79
N ILE A 203 -13.41 8.07 -5.04
CA ILE A 203 -12.46 9.12 -5.43
C ILE A 203 -13.00 10.52 -5.12
N ALA A 204 -14.28 10.76 -5.43
CA ALA A 204 -14.91 12.05 -5.18
C ALA A 204 -15.00 12.36 -3.68
N ASP A 205 -15.33 11.37 -2.86
CA ASP A 205 -15.41 11.49 -1.40
C ASP A 205 -14.02 11.74 -0.79
N VAL A 206 -13.01 10.98 -1.22
CA VAL A 206 -11.61 11.18 -0.77
C VAL A 206 -11.08 12.55 -1.15
N ALA A 207 -11.43 13.07 -2.33
CA ALA A 207 -11.02 14.40 -2.75
C ALA A 207 -11.73 15.54 -2.00
N ALA A 208 -12.87 15.26 -1.36
CA ALA A 208 -13.66 16.24 -0.61
C ALA A 208 -13.35 16.27 0.90
N ALA A 209 -12.81 15.18 1.44
CA ALA A 209 -12.46 15.01 2.85
C ALA A 209 -11.15 15.72 3.26
#